data_AF-A0A151XF16-F1
#
_entry.id   AF-A0A151XF16-F1
#
_cell.length_a   1.000
_cell.length_b   1.000
_cell.length_c   1.000
_cell.angle_alpha   90.00
_cell.angle_beta   90.00
_cell.angle_gamma   90.00
#
_symmetry.space_group_name_H-M   'P 1'
#
loop_
_entity.id
_entity.type
_entity.pdbx_description
1 polymer ?
#
loop_
_entity_poly.entity_id
_entity_poly.type
_entity_poly.pdbx_seq_one_letter_code
_entity_poly.pdbx_strand_id
1 'polypeptide(L)' 'MASTPDLNPLGYFLWRYLKGKIYNTKPRNLNDLRQQIINEFKIMPREFCKNAVLSFYNRLAHCQTAKGRQFEYLL' A
#
# COMPACT_ATOMS: atom_id res chain seq x y z
N MET A 1 15.14 13.74 -0.22
CA MET A 1 14.81 12.64 -1.14
C MET A 1 13.55 12.01 -0.60
N ALA A 2 12.45 12.07 -1.35
CA ALA A 2 11.22 11.41 -0.94
C ALA A 2 11.54 9.93 -0.74
N SER A 3 11.16 9.40 0.40
CA SER A 3 11.39 8.00 0.71
C SER A 3 10.67 7.19 -0.36
N THR A 4 11.40 6.34 -1.10
CA THR A 4 10.86 5.37 -2.07
C THR A 4 9.53 4.71 -1.65
N PRO A 5 9.25 4.39 -0.36
CA PRO A 5 7.93 3.91 0.07
C PRO A 5 6.74 4.85 -0.16
N ASP A 6 6.91 6.18 -0.13
CA ASP A 6 5.79 7.14 -0.27
C ASP A 6 5.26 7.24 -1.71
N LEU A 7 6.09 6.82 -2.67
CA LEU A 7 5.80 6.83 -4.10
C LEU A 7 5.63 5.42 -4.68
N ASN A 8 5.92 4.35 -3.94
CA ASN A 8 5.70 2.98 -4.42
C ASN A 8 4.27 2.50 -4.07
N PRO A 9 3.38 2.24 -5.05
CA PRO A 9 2.03 1.74 -4.80
C PRO A 9 2.00 0.43 -4.01
N LEU A 10 3.01 -0.42 -4.16
CA LEU A 10 3.12 -1.64 -3.36
C LEU A 10 3.41 -1.33 -1.89
N GLY A 11 4.16 -0.27 -1.61
CA GLY A 11 4.55 0.16 -0.27
C GLY A 11 3.43 0.89 0.46
N TYR A 12 2.94 2.00 -0.09
CA TYR A 12 1.96 2.84 0.61
C TYR A 12 0.55 2.26 0.61
N PHE A 13 0.20 1.41 -0.36
CA PHE A 13 -1.15 0.87 -0.48
C PHE A 13 -1.17 -0.62 -0.16
N LEU A 14 -0.58 -1.46 -1.01
CA LEU A 14 -0.75 -2.91 -0.93
C LEU A 14 -0.25 -3.48 0.40
N TRP A 15 0.96 -3.09 0.81
CA TRP A 15 1.53 -3.56 2.07
C TRP A 15 0.73 -3.08 3.28
N ARG A 16 0.28 -1.83 3.29
CA ARG A 16 -0.62 -1.32 4.35
C ARG A 16 -1.95 -2.08 4.39
N TYR A 17 -2.57 -2.33 3.24
CA TYR A 17 -3.81 -3.09 3.12
C TYR A 17 -3.65 -4.52 3.64
N LEU A 18 -2.64 -5.25 3.16
CA LEU A 18 -2.38 -6.63 3.57
C LEU A 18 -2.06 -6.73 5.06
N LYS A 19 -1.28 -5.80 5.62
CA LYS A 19 -1.06 -5.75 7.06
C LYS A 19 -2.38 -5.60 7.82
N GLY A 20 -3.23 -4.66 7.44
CA GLY A 20 -4.52 -4.45 8.11
C GLY A 20 -5.39 -5.70 8.12
N LYS A 21 -5.37 -6.48 7.04
CA LYS A 21 -6.14 -7.73 6.95
C LYS A 21 -5.50 -8.88 7.74
N ILE A 22 -4.22 -9.13 7.53
CA ILE A 22 -3.51 -10.29 8.07
C ILE A 22 -3.24 -10.15 9.57
N TYR A 23 -2.94 -8.95 10.06
CA TYR A 23 -2.71 -8.76 11.50
C TYR A 23 -3.99 -8.89 12.32
N ASN A 24 -5.16 -8.67 11.70
CA ASN A 24 -6.45 -8.93 12.34
C ASN A 24 -6.78 -10.43 12.43
N THR A 25 -6.33 -11.24 11.47
CA THR A 25 -6.59 -12.69 11.43
C THR A 25 -5.58 -13.53 12.20
N LYS A 26 -4.43 -12.96 12.61
CA LYS A 26 -3.36 -13.61 13.40
C LYS A 26 -2.98 -15.00 12.87
N PRO A 27 -2.24 -15.08 11.76
CA PRO A 27 -1.86 -16.36 11.17
C PRO A 27 -1.03 -17.22 12.13
N ARG A 28 -1.30 -18.52 12.14
CA ARG A 28 -0.70 -19.48 13.11
C ARG A 28 0.71 -19.93 12.72
N ASN A 29 1.03 -19.89 11.43
CA ASN A 29 2.31 -20.28 10.86
C ASN A 29 2.53 -19.65 9.48
N LEU A 30 3.70 -19.87 8.89
CA LEU A 30 4.07 -19.30 7.58
C LEU A 30 3.17 -19.77 6.43
N ASN A 31 2.65 -21.00 6.48
CA ASN A 31 1.78 -21.52 5.42
C ASN A 31 0.41 -20.83 5.46
N ASP A 32 -0.16 -20.67 6.65
CA ASP A 32 -1.40 -19.93 6.86
C ASP A 32 -1.27 -18.45 6.43
N LEU A 33 -0.17 -17.80 6.81
CA LEU A 33 0.17 -16.46 6.33
C LEU A 33 0.19 -16.39 4.79
N ARG A 34 0.87 -17.34 4.13
CA ARG A 34 0.94 -17.39 2.66
C ARG A 34 -0.44 -17.57 2.03
N GLN A 35 -1.27 -18.47 2.57
CA GLN A 35 -2.62 -18.71 2.07
C GLN A 35 -3.53 -17.48 2.25
N GLN A 36 -3.45 -16.80 3.40
CA GLN A 36 -4.20 -15.58 3.64
C GLN A 36 -3.82 -14.48 2.64
N ILE A 37 -2.53 -14.27 2.37
CA ILE A 37 -2.08 -13.33 1.33
C ILE A 37 -2.71 -13.69 -0.02
N ILE A 38 -2.58 -14.94 -0.47
CA ILE A 38 -3.13 -15.39 -1.76
C ILE A 38 -4.64 -15.18 -1.83
N ASN A 39 -5.37 -15.50 -0.77
CA ASN A 39 -6.83 -15.34 -0.72
C ASN A 39 -7.24 -13.87 -0.78
N GLU A 40 -6.55 -12.99 -0.05
CA GLU A 40 -6.79 -11.54 -0.11
C GLU A 40 -6.58 -10.98 -1.52
N PHE A 41 -5.54 -11.44 -2.23
CA PHE A 41 -5.32 -11.05 -3.63
C PHE A 41 -6.42 -11.53 -4.57
N LYS A 42 -6.99 -12.73 -4.35
CA LYS A 42 -8.07 -13.27 -5.19
C LYS A 42 -9.38 -12.47 -5.06
N ILE A 43 -9.66 -11.94 -3.88
CA ILE A 43 -10.88 -11.18 -3.60
C ILE A 43 -10.71 -9.67 -3.81
N MET A 44 -9.46 -9.20 -3.96
CA MET A 44 -9.17 -7.78 -4.13
C MET A 44 -9.81 -7.24 -5.43
N PRO A 45 -10.66 -6.21 -5.35
CA PRO A 45 -11.27 -5.63 -6.53
C PRO A 45 -10.21 -5.00 -7.45
N ARG A 46 -10.37 -5.13 -8.78
CA ARG A 46 -9.48 -4.48 -9.75
C ARG A 46 -9.39 -2.95 -9.58
N GLU A 47 -10.46 -2.33 -9.08
CA GLU A 47 -10.50 -0.90 -8.78
C GLU A 47 -9.47 -0.48 -7.72
N PHE A 48 -9.06 -1.38 -6.83
CA PHE A 48 -8.02 -1.08 -5.83
C PHE A 48 -6.67 -0.81 -6.49
N CYS A 49 -6.31 -1.62 -7.50
CA CYS A 49 -5.09 -1.41 -8.28
C CYS A 49 -5.15 -0.09 -9.06
N LYS A 50 -6.30 0.22 -9.68
CA LYS A 50 -6.50 1.49 -10.40
C LYS A 50 -6.37 2.69 -9.47
N ASN A 51 -7.03 2.64 -8.31
CA ASN A 51 -6.97 3.70 -7.31
C ASN A 51 -5.55 3.88 -6.75
N ALA A 52 -4.82 2.78 -6.55
CA ALA A 52 -3.42 2.85 -6.13
C ALA A 52 -2.57 3.59 -7.17
N VAL A 53 -2.74 3.30 -8.46
CA VAL A 53 -2.04 3.99 -9.55
C VAL A 53 -2.49 5.46 -9.67
N LEU A 54 -3.78 5.76 -9.53
CA LEU A 54 -4.26 7.16 -9.56
C LEU A 54 -3.71 7.97 -8.38
N SER A 55 -3.66 7.37 -7.19
CA SER A 55 -3.09 8.00 -5.99
C SER A 55 -1.60 8.34 -6.15
N PHE A 56 -0.88 7.63 -7.02
CA PHE A 56 0.53 7.94 -7.32
C PHE A 56 0.70 9.36 -7.86
N TYR A 57 -0.19 9.83 -8.74
CA TYR A 57 -0.11 11.19 -9.29
C TYR A 57 -0.35 12.26 -8.22
N ASN A 58 -1.32 12.05 -7.32
CA ASN A 58 -1.54 12.94 -6.18
C ASN A 58 -0.31 12.97 -5.27
N ARG A 59 0.24 11.80 -4.94
CA ARG A 59 1.46 11.68 -4.12
C ARG A 59 2.68 12.34 -4.77
N LEU A 60 2.82 12.25 -6.10
CA LEU A 60 3.86 12.95 -6.85
C LEU A 60 3.70 14.48 -6.72
N ALA A 61 2.49 15.00 -6.85
CA ALA A 61 2.22 16.43 -6.67
C ALA A 61 2.61 16.90 -5.26
N HIS A 62 2.20 16.17 -4.22
CA HIS A 62 2.58 16.47 -2.83
C HIS A 62 4.10 16.38 -2.61
N CYS A 63 4.76 15.38 -3.20
CA CYS A 63 6.22 15.25 -3.18
C CYS A 63 6.91 16.47 -3.81
N GLN A 64 6.40 16.97 -4.94
CA GLN A 64 6.92 18.17 -5.59
C GLN A 64 6.74 19.41 -4.70
N THR A 65 5.54 19.61 -4.13
CA THR A 65 5.27 20.72 -3.19
C THR A 65 6.18 20.67 -1.97
N ALA A 66 6.43 19.47 -1.43
CA ALA A 66 7.33 19.25 -0.30
C ALA A 66 8.82 19.33 -0.68
N LYS A 67 9.16 19.63 -1.94
CA LYS A 67 10.54 19.65 -2.48
C LYS A 67 11.30 18.34 -2.17
N GLY A 68 10.61 17.20 -2.27
CA GLY A 68 11.17 15.88 -1.98
C GLY A 68 11.47 15.62 -0.50
N ARG A 69 10.81 16.31 0.42
CA ARG A 69 10.71 15.97 1.85
C ARG A 69 9.51 15.04 2.10
N GLN A 70 9.38 14.48 3.30
CA GLN A 70 8.23 13.68 3.68
C GLN A 70 6.94 14.50 3.55
N PHE A 71 5.89 13.90 3.00
CA PHE A 71 4.61 14.56 2.73
C PHE A 71 3.41 13.72 3.17
N GLU A 72 3.62 12.60 3.89
CA GLU A 72 2.53 11.75 4.38
C GLU A 72 1.53 12.47 5.27
N TYR A 73 1.94 13.53 5.98
CA TYR A 73 1.04 14.36 6.80
C TYR A 73 0.06 15.22 5.97
N LEU A 74 0.27 15.30 4.66
CA LEU A 74 -0.58 16.05 3.72
C LEU A 74 -1.54 15.11 2.95
N LEU A 75 -1.49 13.80 3.20
CA LEU A 75 -2.23 12.76 2.49
C LEU A 75 -3.39 12.18 3.29
#